data_AF-A0AA50CUD3-F1
#
_entry.id   AF-A0AA50CUD3-F1
#
_cell.length_a   1.000
_cell.length_b   1.000
_cell.length_c   1.000
_cell.angle_alpha   90.00
_cell.angle_beta   90.00
_cell.angle_gamma   90.00
#
_symmetry.space_group_name_H-M   'P 1'
#
loop_
_entity.id
_entity.type
_entity.pdbx_description
1 polymer ?
#
loop_
_entity_poly.entity_id
_entity_poly.type
_entity_poly.pdbx_seq_one_letter_code
_entity_poly.pdbx_strand_id
1 'polypeptide(L)'
;MIEFKITLAAAVSAVVLLSGCTTTDNAVEELPPPVLVGGADRLAGAAPPSYEQFARATRNETGAGTIEQGRYSALREAALAYASQAGYERRQWEIFKELEAKSPALSKQFNFNDVVYVAPRQAGYVVPPVVARAKEAITIKNGGRESVAADEYYRIELPGKLVSVIPSWRDYLIMGVDKTSAPEDDFLPSNKDERKIWDRFMAEGWGQGRQLAEATLKENMNLLQRDYQGMIEYRRLVDAGMINSMVITASEVRARGTVDELFVGQRRVKIENTATFNTNSGRWKPVTRRFETAK
;
A
#
# COMPACT_ATOMS: atom_id res chain seq x y z
N MET A 1 27.78 86.58 -12.19
CA MET A 1 27.48 87.35 -10.96
C MET A 1 26.83 86.36 -10.02
N ILE A 2 27.48 85.74 -9.04
CA ILE A 2 28.63 86.09 -8.20
C ILE A 2 29.48 84.82 -7.95
N GLU A 3 30.78 85.01 -7.79
CA GLU A 3 31.84 84.02 -7.59
C GLU A 3 32.01 83.53 -6.12
N PHE A 4 32.92 82.54 -5.98
CA PHE A 4 33.87 82.27 -4.86
C PHE A 4 33.37 81.39 -3.69
N LYS A 5 34.12 80.44 -3.09
CA LYS A 5 35.53 79.97 -3.15
C LYS A 5 35.61 78.47 -2.80
N ILE A 6 36.64 77.82 -3.32
CA ILE A 6 37.13 76.46 -3.01
C ILE A 6 37.89 76.45 -1.67
N THR A 7 37.81 75.36 -0.90
CA THR A 7 38.97 74.87 -0.13
C THR A 7 39.01 73.34 -0.09
N LEU A 8 40.20 72.83 -0.36
CA LEU A 8 40.60 71.45 -0.61
C LEU A 8 41.24 70.89 0.68
N ALA A 9 40.99 69.62 1.03
CA ALA A 9 41.87 68.88 1.95
C ALA A 9 41.91 67.37 1.61
N ALA A 10 43.00 67.02 0.92
CA ALA A 10 43.78 65.77 0.88
C ALA A 10 43.25 64.45 1.48
N ALA A 11 43.03 63.50 0.55
CA ALA A 11 43.52 62.11 0.47
C ALA A 11 44.12 61.39 1.70
N VAL A 12 43.62 60.17 1.96
CA VAL A 12 44.47 58.96 2.13
C VAL A 12 43.78 57.77 1.44
N SER A 13 44.47 57.20 0.45
CA SER A 13 44.19 55.88 -0.11
C SER A 13 44.66 54.78 0.85
N ALA A 14 43.88 53.71 0.99
CA ALA A 14 44.41 52.39 1.33
C ALA A 14 43.70 51.33 0.50
N VAL A 15 44.51 50.56 -0.21
CA VAL A 15 44.15 49.52 -1.16
C VAL A 15 43.89 48.19 -0.44
N VAL A 16 42.86 47.50 -0.95
CA VAL A 16 42.48 46.07 -0.90
C VAL A 16 43.49 45.07 -0.30
N LEU A 17 42.99 44.19 0.58
CA LEU A 17 43.32 42.76 0.57
C LEU A 17 42.05 41.91 0.77
N LEU A 18 41.79 41.05 -0.22
CA LEU A 18 40.83 39.95 -0.20
C LEU A 18 41.34 38.80 0.69
N SER A 19 40.41 38.16 1.41
CA SER A 19 40.25 36.68 1.57
C SER A 19 39.83 36.33 3.00
N GLY A 20 38.66 35.71 3.13
CA GLY A 20 38.17 35.14 4.38
C GLY A 20 36.80 34.50 4.17
N CYS A 21 36.83 33.20 3.87
CA CYS A 21 35.71 32.31 3.52
C CYS A 21 34.41 32.57 4.29
N THR A 22 33.36 33.01 3.61
CA THR A 22 32.01 32.69 4.03
C THR A 22 31.74 31.27 3.55
N THR A 23 31.83 30.30 4.47
CA THR A 23 31.21 28.98 4.27
C THR A 23 29.73 29.23 4.06
N THR A 24 29.30 29.18 2.81
CA THR A 24 27.91 28.90 2.47
C THR A 24 27.69 27.47 2.94
N ASP A 25 27.16 27.32 4.15
CA ASP A 25 26.54 26.08 4.57
C ASP A 25 25.43 25.80 3.54
N ASN A 26 25.73 24.91 2.61
CA ASN A 26 24.73 24.19 1.84
C ASN A 26 24.01 23.26 2.82
N ALA A 27 23.24 23.86 3.74
CA ALA A 27 22.19 23.14 4.43
C ALA A 27 21.21 22.74 3.32
N VAL A 28 21.32 21.49 2.89
CA VAL A 28 20.28 20.80 2.14
C VAL A 28 19.01 21.04 2.94
N GLU A 29 18.09 21.83 2.39
CA GLU A 29 16.79 22.09 2.98
C GLU A 29 16.09 20.73 3.07
N GLU A 30 16.25 20.08 4.22
CA GLU A 30 15.69 18.77 4.50
C GLU A 30 14.19 18.97 4.45
N LEU A 31 13.55 18.37 3.43
CA LEU A 31 12.11 18.45 3.26
C LEU A 31 11.44 18.11 4.59
N PRO A 32 10.45 18.89 5.04
CA PRO A 32 9.80 18.66 6.31
C PRO A 32 9.34 17.20 6.36
N PRO A 33 9.57 16.50 7.48
CA PRO A 33 9.17 15.11 7.59
C PRO A 33 7.68 15.00 7.26
N PRO A 34 7.26 13.97 6.51
CA PRO A 34 5.86 13.82 6.16
C PRO A 34 5.03 13.88 7.44
N VAL A 35 4.01 14.75 7.42
CA VAL A 35 3.12 14.92 8.58
C VAL A 35 2.52 13.56 8.89
N LEU A 36 2.91 12.99 10.04
CA LEU A 36 2.24 11.83 10.62
C LEU A 36 0.84 12.28 11.03
N VAL A 37 -0.12 12.18 10.11
CA VAL A 37 -1.53 12.41 10.39
C VAL A 37 -2.02 11.21 11.21
N GLY A 38 -2.11 11.40 12.53
CA GLY A 38 -2.46 10.36 13.50
C GLY A 38 -1.34 10.16 14.52
N GLY A 39 -1.68 9.91 15.79
CA GLY A 39 -0.70 9.52 16.80
C GLY A 39 0.01 8.20 16.43
N ALA A 40 0.81 7.65 17.35
CA ALA A 40 1.38 6.31 17.14
C ALA A 40 0.28 5.33 16.70
N ASP A 41 0.54 4.61 15.61
CA ASP A 41 -0.42 3.64 15.08
C ASP A 41 -0.89 2.72 16.21
N ARG A 42 -2.21 2.51 16.30
CA ARG A 42 -2.81 1.52 17.20
C ARG A 42 -3.63 0.59 16.33
N LEU A 43 -2.93 -0.33 15.67
CA LEU A 43 -3.52 -1.19 14.65
C LEU A 43 -4.21 -2.38 15.31
N ALA A 44 -3.57 -2.93 16.34
CA ALA A 44 -4.09 -4.06 17.05
C ALA A 44 -5.01 -3.59 18.19
N GLY A 45 -6.25 -4.08 18.20
CA GLY A 45 -7.17 -3.94 19.32
C GLY A 45 -6.82 -4.86 20.50
N ALA A 46 -7.84 -5.24 21.27
CA ALA A 46 -7.68 -6.22 22.34
C ALA A 46 -7.14 -7.55 21.79
N ALA A 47 -6.26 -8.20 22.56
CA ALA A 47 -5.66 -9.46 22.15
C ALA A 47 -6.72 -10.58 22.09
N PRO A 48 -6.87 -11.28 20.94
CA PRO A 48 -7.66 -12.50 20.86
C PRO A 48 -7.12 -13.58 21.80
N PRO A 49 -7.92 -14.57 22.23
CA PRO A 49 -7.48 -15.60 23.16
C PRO A 49 -6.25 -16.36 22.63
N SER A 50 -5.38 -16.82 23.54
CA SER A 50 -4.33 -17.79 23.18
C SER A 50 -4.95 -19.15 22.84
N TYR A 51 -4.19 -20.03 22.18
CA TYR A 51 -4.65 -21.38 21.89
C TYR A 51 -5.15 -22.11 23.15
N GLU A 52 -4.43 -22.00 24.28
CA GLU A 52 -4.82 -22.63 25.54
C GLU A 52 -6.14 -22.07 26.10
N GLN A 53 -6.32 -20.75 26.04
CA GLN A 53 -7.56 -20.10 26.49
C GLN A 53 -8.73 -20.49 25.59
N PHE A 54 -8.49 -20.54 24.28
CA PHE A 54 -9.47 -20.93 23.27
C PHE A 54 -9.87 -22.41 23.40
N ALA A 55 -8.90 -23.33 23.56
CA ALA A 55 -9.14 -24.76 23.69
C ALA A 55 -9.89 -25.13 24.98
N ARG A 56 -9.75 -24.32 26.04
CA ARG A 56 -10.51 -24.46 27.30
C ARG A 56 -11.96 -23.98 27.22
N ALA A 57 -12.30 -23.16 26.22
CA ALA A 57 -13.64 -22.62 26.07
C ALA A 57 -14.66 -23.66 25.56
N THR A 58 -14.20 -24.78 25.02
CA THR A 58 -15.05 -25.90 24.57
C THR A 58 -15.43 -26.80 25.75
N ARG A 59 -16.62 -27.43 25.70
CA ARG A 59 -17.24 -28.22 26.79
C ARG A 59 -16.32 -29.32 27.37
N ASN A 60 -16.46 -29.56 28.68
CA ASN A 60 -15.80 -30.64 29.42
C ASN A 60 -16.67 -31.89 29.44
N GLU A 61 -16.10 -33.05 29.10
CA GLU A 61 -16.88 -34.27 28.87
C GLU A 61 -16.66 -35.39 29.90
N THR A 62 -17.75 -36.10 30.20
CA THR A 62 -17.80 -37.23 31.15
C THR A 62 -18.26 -38.51 30.44
N GLY A 63 -17.62 -39.64 30.76
CA GLY A 63 -17.96 -40.95 30.18
C GLY A 63 -17.19 -41.32 28.92
N ALA A 64 -17.11 -42.62 28.64
CA ALA A 64 -16.52 -43.21 27.43
C ALA A 64 -17.64 -43.72 26.51
N GLY A 65 -17.44 -43.71 25.19
CA GLY A 65 -18.47 -44.06 24.22
C GLY A 65 -17.92 -44.44 22.84
N THR A 66 -18.72 -45.18 22.07
CA THR A 66 -18.37 -45.58 20.69
C THR A 66 -18.60 -44.42 19.72
N ILE A 67 -17.69 -44.23 18.77
CA ILE A 67 -17.76 -43.16 17.77
C ILE A 67 -18.13 -43.73 16.41
N GLU A 68 -19.24 -43.26 15.85
CA GLU A 68 -19.65 -43.57 14.48
C GLU A 68 -18.83 -42.78 13.45
N GLN A 69 -18.62 -43.33 12.26
CA GLN A 69 -17.78 -42.70 11.22
C GLN A 69 -18.31 -41.32 10.79
N GLY A 70 -19.62 -41.15 10.65
CA GLY A 70 -20.22 -39.86 10.30
C GLY A 70 -20.05 -38.80 11.40
N ARG A 71 -20.11 -39.23 12.67
CA ARG A 71 -19.84 -38.37 13.83
C ARG A 71 -18.37 -37.95 13.88
N TYR A 72 -17.45 -38.87 13.57
CA TYR A 72 -16.02 -38.57 13.47
C TYR A 72 -15.74 -37.47 12.43
N SER A 73 -16.30 -37.58 11.22
CA SER A 73 -16.09 -36.58 10.17
C SER A 73 -16.67 -35.22 10.57
N ALA A 74 -17.88 -35.19 11.14
CA ALA A 74 -18.50 -33.95 11.59
C ALA A 74 -17.68 -33.24 12.67
N LEU A 75 -17.22 -33.96 13.69
CA LEU A 75 -16.37 -33.41 14.75
C LEU A 75 -15.03 -32.91 14.21
N ARG A 76 -14.42 -33.67 13.29
CA ARG A 76 -13.18 -33.26 12.63
C ARG A 76 -13.34 -31.95 11.88
N GLU A 77 -14.36 -31.84 11.04
CA GLU A 77 -14.59 -30.67 10.19
C GLU A 77 -14.94 -29.44 11.03
N ALA A 78 -15.79 -29.60 12.03
CA ALA A 78 -16.14 -28.52 12.96
C ALA A 78 -14.93 -28.05 13.78
N ALA A 79 -14.12 -28.97 14.32
CA ALA A 79 -12.90 -28.64 15.07
C ALA A 79 -11.90 -27.88 14.18
N LEU A 80 -11.67 -28.36 12.96
CA LEU A 80 -10.77 -27.71 12.00
C LEU A 80 -11.24 -26.31 11.65
N ALA A 81 -12.52 -26.14 11.29
CA ALA A 81 -13.07 -24.86 10.89
C ALA A 81 -13.03 -23.84 12.04
N TYR A 82 -13.50 -24.22 13.22
CA TYR A 82 -13.55 -23.36 14.39
C TYR A 82 -12.14 -22.92 14.83
N ALA A 83 -11.21 -23.87 14.93
CA ALA A 83 -9.84 -23.54 15.34
C ALA A 83 -9.07 -22.77 14.27
N SER A 84 -9.32 -23.00 12.98
CA SER A 84 -8.70 -22.23 11.89
C SER A 84 -9.08 -20.77 11.94
N GLN A 85 -10.37 -20.47 12.19
CA GLN A 85 -10.82 -19.08 12.35
C GLN A 85 -10.11 -18.39 13.53
N ALA A 86 -10.06 -19.05 14.69
CA ALA A 86 -9.40 -18.49 15.88
C ALA A 86 -7.89 -18.34 15.72
N GLY A 87 -7.23 -19.32 15.12
CA GLY A 87 -5.80 -19.28 14.82
C GLY A 87 -5.45 -18.16 13.85
N TYR A 88 -6.30 -17.95 12.83
CA TYR A 88 -6.18 -16.84 11.89
C TYR A 88 -6.36 -15.49 12.59
N GLU A 89 -7.44 -15.32 13.36
CA GLU A 89 -7.72 -14.08 14.11
C GLU A 89 -6.55 -13.72 15.05
N ARG A 90 -6.07 -14.70 15.81
CA ARG A 90 -4.94 -14.49 16.72
C ARG A 90 -3.67 -14.11 15.97
N ARG A 91 -3.36 -14.78 14.85
CA ARG A 91 -2.15 -14.45 14.07
C ARG A 91 -2.24 -13.09 13.41
N GLN A 92 -3.40 -12.71 12.88
CA GLN A 92 -3.60 -11.36 12.32
C GLN A 92 -3.36 -10.28 13.37
N TRP A 93 -3.85 -10.46 14.60
CA TRP A 93 -3.55 -9.53 15.69
C TRP A 93 -2.04 -9.42 15.97
N GLU A 94 -1.32 -10.54 15.99
CA GLU A 94 0.15 -10.55 16.14
C GLU A 94 0.84 -9.80 14.99
N ILE A 95 0.41 -10.04 13.74
CA ILE A 95 0.89 -9.34 12.54
C ILE A 95 0.66 -7.83 12.67
N PHE A 96 -0.52 -7.39 13.12
CA PHE A 96 -0.80 -5.97 13.31
C PHE A 96 0.14 -5.34 14.34
N LYS A 97 0.47 -6.03 15.43
CA LYS A 97 1.50 -5.55 16.38
C LYS A 97 2.88 -5.45 15.73
N GLU A 98 3.26 -6.41 14.90
CA GLU A 98 4.53 -6.37 14.17
C GLU A 98 4.58 -5.23 13.15
N LEU A 99 3.49 -4.98 12.43
CA LEU A 99 3.35 -3.87 11.47
C LEU A 99 3.36 -2.51 12.17
N GLU A 100 2.70 -2.40 13.32
CA GLU A 100 2.69 -1.19 14.16
C GLU A 100 4.12 -0.79 14.56
N ALA A 101 4.94 -1.76 14.99
CA ALA A 101 6.34 -1.53 15.32
C ALA A 101 7.18 -1.11 14.10
N LYS A 102 6.81 -1.56 12.89
CA LYS A 102 7.50 -1.25 11.62
C LYS A 102 6.91 -0.05 10.87
N SER A 103 5.88 0.60 11.41
CA SER A 103 5.14 1.65 10.73
C SER A 103 6.01 2.79 10.17
N PRO A 104 7.00 3.34 10.91
CA PRO A 104 7.86 4.39 10.37
C PRO A 104 8.68 3.92 9.15
N ALA A 105 9.18 2.69 9.20
CA ALA A 105 9.95 2.11 8.10
C ALA A 105 9.07 1.84 6.87
N LEU A 106 7.86 1.31 7.06
CA LEU A 106 6.89 1.08 5.99
C LEU A 106 6.45 2.39 5.34
N SER A 107 6.19 3.43 6.13
CA SER A 107 5.78 4.75 5.65
C SER A 107 6.89 5.43 4.86
N LYS A 108 8.16 5.22 5.24
CA LYS A 108 9.33 5.70 4.51
C LYS A 108 9.57 4.92 3.21
N GLN A 109 9.42 3.60 3.24
CA GLN A 109 9.66 2.74 2.08
C GLN A 109 8.57 2.91 1.01
N PHE A 110 7.31 2.96 1.44
CA PHE A 110 6.14 3.11 0.59
C PHE A 110 5.54 4.51 0.77
N ASN A 111 6.27 5.53 0.33
CA ASN A 111 5.82 6.91 0.44
C ASN A 111 4.89 7.28 -0.71
N PHE A 112 3.59 7.05 -0.54
CA PHE A 112 2.60 7.35 -1.56
C PHE A 112 2.50 8.85 -1.92
N ASN A 113 2.93 9.74 -1.04
CA ASN A 113 2.99 11.18 -1.33
C ASN A 113 3.92 11.49 -2.52
N ASP A 114 4.94 10.65 -2.75
CA ASP A 114 5.89 10.84 -3.83
C ASP A 114 5.33 10.39 -5.18
N VAL A 115 4.30 9.54 -5.21
CA VAL A 115 3.72 8.97 -6.43
C VAL A 115 2.32 9.49 -6.76
N VAL A 116 1.57 9.99 -5.78
CA VAL A 116 0.25 10.60 -5.96
C VAL A 116 0.40 12.09 -6.32
N TYR A 117 -0.59 12.63 -7.04
CA TYR A 117 -0.64 14.05 -7.41
C TYR A 117 -1.84 14.74 -6.78
N VAL A 118 -1.72 16.03 -6.46
CA VAL A 118 -2.86 16.85 -6.05
C VAL A 118 -3.74 17.11 -7.28
N ALA A 119 -5.03 16.83 -7.17
CA ALA A 119 -5.98 17.11 -8.24
C ALA A 119 -6.15 18.63 -8.44
N PRO A 120 -6.45 19.11 -9.66
CA PRO A 120 -6.69 20.53 -9.90
C PRO A 120 -7.76 21.10 -8.97
N ARG A 121 -7.64 22.38 -8.63
CA ARG A 121 -8.49 23.08 -7.65
C ARG A 121 -8.54 22.43 -6.25
N GLN A 122 -7.55 21.59 -5.92
CA GLN A 122 -7.45 20.90 -4.62
C GLN A 122 -8.68 20.04 -4.32
N ALA A 123 -9.37 19.55 -5.36
CA ALA A 123 -10.56 18.72 -5.20
C ALA A 123 -10.18 17.22 -5.18
N GLY A 124 -9.28 16.87 -4.25
CA GLY A 124 -8.80 15.51 -4.02
C GLY A 124 -7.39 15.24 -4.58
N TYR A 125 -7.11 13.96 -4.79
CA TYR A 125 -5.82 13.45 -5.25
C TYR A 125 -6.00 12.49 -6.43
N VAL A 126 -4.95 12.36 -7.22
CA VAL A 126 -4.87 11.49 -8.40
C VAL A 126 -3.86 10.40 -8.11
N VAL A 127 -4.36 9.18 -7.96
CA VAL A 127 -3.52 7.99 -7.92
C VAL A 127 -3.16 7.62 -9.36
N PRO A 128 -1.87 7.53 -9.73
CA PRO A 128 -1.48 7.17 -11.08
C PRO A 128 -1.85 5.72 -11.42
N PRO A 129 -1.90 5.37 -12.71
CA PRO A 129 -2.00 3.98 -13.15
C PRO A 129 -0.85 3.11 -12.62
N VAL A 130 -1.11 1.82 -12.48
CA VAL A 130 -0.09 0.81 -12.16
C VAL A 130 0.35 0.15 -13.45
N VAL A 131 1.65 0.23 -13.77
CA VAL A 131 2.23 -0.41 -14.96
C VAL A 131 3.08 -1.62 -14.56
N ALA A 132 2.76 -2.78 -15.11
CA ALA A 132 3.62 -3.95 -15.09
C ALA A 132 4.65 -3.91 -16.21
N ARG A 133 5.84 -4.44 -15.92
CA ARG A 133 6.93 -4.63 -16.86
C ARG A 133 7.41 -6.09 -16.81
N ALA A 134 7.53 -6.71 -17.96
CA ALA A 134 8.22 -7.99 -18.14
C ALA A 134 9.38 -7.79 -19.11
N LYS A 135 10.47 -8.55 -18.92
CA LYS A 135 11.61 -8.60 -19.82
C LYS A 135 11.59 -9.91 -20.59
N GLU A 136 12.15 -9.92 -21.80
CA GLU A 136 12.34 -11.12 -22.63
C GLU A 136 11.02 -11.90 -22.82
N ALA A 137 9.96 -11.18 -23.14
CA ALA A 137 8.64 -11.76 -23.32
C ALA A 137 8.58 -12.51 -24.66
N ILE A 138 8.33 -13.82 -24.62
CA ILE A 138 8.14 -14.66 -25.80
C ILE A 138 6.73 -15.21 -25.78
N THR A 139 5.97 -15.00 -26.86
CA THR A 139 4.65 -15.59 -27.06
C THR A 139 4.68 -16.48 -28.29
N ILE A 140 4.44 -17.77 -28.10
CA ILE A 140 4.31 -18.75 -29.18
C ILE A 140 2.83 -18.98 -29.45
N LYS A 141 2.39 -18.80 -30.69
CA LYS A 141 1.00 -18.95 -31.14
C LYS A 141 0.87 -20.02 -32.22
N ASN A 142 -0.37 -20.33 -32.58
CA ASN A 142 -0.72 -21.19 -33.71
C ASN A 142 -0.03 -22.56 -33.66
N GLY A 143 -0.04 -23.21 -32.49
CA GLY A 143 0.53 -24.55 -32.30
C GLY A 143 2.04 -24.63 -32.52
N GLY A 144 2.78 -23.55 -32.26
CA GLY A 144 4.23 -23.51 -32.45
C GLY A 144 4.69 -22.92 -33.78
N ARG A 145 3.77 -22.41 -34.61
CA ARG A 145 4.08 -21.91 -35.96
C ARG A 145 4.40 -20.41 -36.01
N GLU A 146 4.11 -19.68 -34.94
CA GLU A 146 4.40 -18.25 -34.81
C GLU A 146 5.05 -17.96 -33.46
N SER A 147 6.09 -17.14 -33.45
CA SER A 147 6.76 -16.66 -32.23
C SER A 147 6.94 -15.15 -32.32
N VAL A 148 6.50 -14.45 -31.27
CA VAL A 148 6.74 -13.02 -31.09
C VAL A 148 7.58 -12.86 -29.84
N ALA A 149 8.77 -12.29 -30.00
CA ALA A 149 9.67 -11.95 -28.90
C ALA A 149 9.74 -10.42 -28.73
N ALA A 150 9.75 -9.97 -27.48
CA ALA A 150 9.97 -8.58 -27.13
C ALA A 150 10.97 -8.50 -25.98
N ASP A 151 11.98 -7.63 -26.12
CA ASP A 151 12.95 -7.38 -25.05
C ASP A 151 12.25 -6.87 -23.79
N GLU A 152 11.21 -6.05 -23.97
CA GLU A 152 10.38 -5.54 -22.90
C GLU A 152 8.90 -5.56 -23.28
N TYR A 153 8.08 -5.92 -22.32
CA TYR A 153 6.62 -5.91 -22.41
C TYR A 153 6.07 -5.07 -21.26
N TYR A 154 5.17 -4.14 -21.60
CA TYR A 154 4.52 -3.27 -20.64
C TYR A 154 3.01 -3.45 -20.69
N ARG A 155 2.37 -3.40 -19.52
CA ARG A 155 0.91 -3.45 -19.41
C ARG A 155 0.44 -2.51 -18.31
N ILE A 156 -0.60 -1.71 -18.60
CA ILE A 156 -1.32 -0.99 -17.55
C ILE A 156 -2.24 -1.99 -16.86
N GLU A 157 -1.93 -2.35 -15.62
CA GLU A 157 -2.69 -3.33 -14.84
C GLU A 157 -3.90 -2.68 -14.16
N LEU A 158 -3.71 -1.49 -13.62
CA LEU A 158 -4.77 -0.70 -12.98
C LEU A 158 -4.82 0.70 -13.59
N PRO A 159 -6.01 1.21 -13.97
CA PRO A 159 -6.16 2.59 -14.37
C PRO A 159 -5.96 3.52 -13.17
N GLY A 160 -5.49 4.73 -13.42
CA GLY A 160 -5.42 5.75 -12.37
C GLY A 160 -6.82 6.24 -11.97
N LYS A 161 -6.95 6.75 -10.75
CA LYS A 161 -8.23 7.09 -10.14
C LYS A 161 -8.15 8.34 -9.27
N LEU A 162 -9.29 9.00 -9.07
CA LEU A 162 -9.43 10.09 -8.11
C LEU A 162 -9.78 9.54 -6.73
N VAL A 163 -9.12 10.05 -5.70
CA VAL A 163 -9.33 9.67 -4.30
C VAL A 163 -9.40 10.92 -3.43
N SER A 164 -10.13 10.84 -2.31
CA SER A 164 -10.23 11.93 -1.33
C SER A 164 -9.03 11.98 -0.38
N VAL A 165 -8.36 10.85 -0.17
CA VAL A 165 -7.21 10.70 0.73
C VAL A 165 -6.11 9.92 0.02
N ILE A 166 -4.86 10.31 0.24
CA ILE A 166 -3.69 9.62 -0.31
C ILE A 166 -3.64 8.20 0.28
N PRO A 167 -3.54 7.14 -0.55
CA PRO A 167 -3.39 5.78 -0.06
C PRO A 167 -2.12 5.61 0.76
N SER A 168 -2.04 4.53 1.53
CA SER A 168 -0.89 4.16 2.32
C SER A 168 -0.70 2.64 2.31
N TRP A 169 0.40 2.15 2.88
CA TRP A 169 0.60 0.73 3.09
C TRP A 169 -0.50 0.09 3.96
N ARG A 170 -1.22 0.89 4.77
CA ARG A 170 -2.31 0.42 5.64
C ARG A 170 -3.48 -0.11 4.82
N ASP A 171 -3.77 0.51 3.69
CA ASP A 171 -4.85 0.10 2.78
C ASP A 171 -4.61 -1.29 2.16
N TYR A 172 -3.37 -1.78 2.22
CA TYR A 172 -2.99 -3.11 1.72
C TYR A 172 -2.83 -4.12 2.86
N LEU A 173 -2.18 -3.72 3.96
CA LEU A 173 -1.74 -4.65 5.00
C LEU A 173 -2.72 -4.75 6.19
N ILE A 174 -3.65 -3.81 6.33
CA ILE A 174 -4.63 -3.77 7.42
C ILE A 174 -6.01 -4.00 6.84
N MET A 175 -6.33 -5.27 6.58
CA MET A 175 -7.67 -5.69 6.18
C MET A 175 -8.48 -6.09 7.39
N GLY A 176 -9.81 -5.93 7.30
CA GLY A 176 -10.72 -6.34 8.37
C GLY A 176 -10.57 -7.83 8.68
N VAL A 177 -10.58 -8.17 9.97
CA VAL A 177 -10.57 -9.54 10.45
C VAL A 177 -11.92 -9.81 11.09
N ASP A 178 -12.63 -10.81 10.60
CA ASP A 178 -13.87 -11.25 11.21
C ASP A 178 -13.57 -11.98 12.53
N LYS A 179 -14.38 -11.67 13.54
CA LYS A 179 -14.26 -12.31 14.85
C LYS A 179 -14.71 -13.77 14.74
N THR A 180 -13.97 -14.67 15.36
CA THR A 180 -14.33 -16.09 15.39
C THR A 180 -15.68 -16.29 16.09
N SER A 181 -16.58 -17.02 15.43
CA SER A 181 -17.88 -17.40 15.99
C SER A 181 -17.80 -18.77 16.67
N ALA A 182 -18.49 -18.93 17.79
CA ALA A 182 -18.56 -20.24 18.47
C ALA A 182 -19.30 -21.26 17.59
N PRO A 183 -18.87 -22.54 17.58
CA PRO A 183 -19.58 -23.59 16.87
C PRO A 183 -20.92 -23.86 17.55
N GLU A 184 -21.90 -24.35 16.79
CA GLU A 184 -23.18 -24.79 17.37
C GLU A 184 -22.96 -25.97 18.31
N ASP A 185 -23.82 -26.09 19.33
CA ASP A 185 -23.68 -27.09 20.40
C ASP A 185 -23.61 -28.54 19.87
N ASP A 186 -24.31 -28.83 18.78
CA ASP A 186 -24.33 -30.17 18.16
C ASP A 186 -22.97 -30.59 17.61
N PHE A 187 -22.09 -29.63 17.29
CA PHE A 187 -20.75 -29.91 16.79
C PHE A 187 -19.70 -30.00 17.89
N LEU A 188 -20.08 -29.76 19.15
CA LEU A 188 -19.17 -29.95 20.28
C LEU A 188 -19.06 -31.44 20.65
N PRO A 189 -17.88 -31.88 21.13
CA PRO A 189 -17.72 -33.24 21.64
C PRO A 189 -18.65 -33.47 22.83
N SER A 190 -19.19 -34.70 22.98
CA SER A 190 -20.11 -35.08 24.06
C SER A 190 -19.56 -36.16 25.00
N ASN A 191 -18.40 -36.74 24.70
CA ASN A 191 -17.75 -37.77 25.52
C ASN A 191 -16.22 -37.68 25.42
N LYS A 192 -15.51 -38.44 26.26
CA LYS A 192 -14.04 -38.40 26.34
C LYS A 192 -13.34 -38.86 25.06
N ASP A 193 -13.94 -39.75 24.28
CA ASP A 193 -13.31 -40.26 23.05
C ASP A 193 -13.49 -39.26 21.90
N GLU A 194 -14.66 -38.62 21.80
CA GLU A 194 -14.89 -37.48 20.91
C GLU A 194 -13.96 -36.30 21.25
N ARG A 195 -13.72 -36.04 22.54
CA ARG A 195 -12.80 -34.99 22.98
C ARG A 195 -11.38 -35.17 22.45
N LYS A 196 -10.86 -36.40 22.44
CA LYS A 196 -9.52 -36.70 21.89
C LYS A 196 -9.43 -36.35 20.40
N ILE A 197 -10.48 -36.64 19.64
CA ILE A 197 -10.58 -36.31 18.21
C ILE A 197 -10.62 -34.80 18.04
N TRP A 198 -11.48 -34.14 18.81
CA TRP A 198 -11.64 -32.70 18.81
C TRP A 198 -10.33 -31.99 19.14
N ASP A 199 -9.62 -32.37 20.21
CA ASP A 199 -8.32 -31.81 20.60
C ASP A 199 -7.28 -31.87 19.49
N ARG A 200 -7.17 -33.05 18.86
CA ARG A 200 -6.24 -33.27 17.76
C ARG A 200 -6.51 -32.30 16.60
N PHE A 201 -7.76 -32.22 16.16
CA PHE A 201 -8.13 -31.40 15.00
C PHE A 201 -8.22 -29.91 15.33
N MET A 202 -8.46 -29.54 16.59
CA MET A 202 -8.33 -28.16 17.06
C MET A 202 -6.89 -27.67 16.96
N ALA A 203 -5.90 -28.48 17.38
CA ALA A 203 -4.49 -28.12 17.24
C ALA A 203 -4.10 -27.96 15.76
N GLU A 204 -4.54 -28.89 14.91
CA GLU A 204 -4.30 -28.85 13.47
C GLU A 204 -4.93 -27.61 12.82
N GLY A 205 -6.22 -27.37 13.07
CA GLY A 205 -6.95 -26.22 12.51
C GLY A 205 -6.34 -24.90 12.96
N TRP A 206 -5.99 -24.76 14.24
CA TRP A 206 -5.30 -23.56 14.73
C TRP A 206 -4.01 -23.29 13.95
N GLY A 207 -3.20 -24.32 13.72
CA GLY A 207 -1.99 -24.23 12.89
C GLY A 207 -2.28 -23.77 11.47
N GLN A 208 -3.30 -24.34 10.82
CA GLN A 208 -3.73 -23.98 9.46
C GLN A 208 -4.19 -22.52 9.39
N GLY A 209 -4.99 -22.06 10.35
CA GLY A 209 -5.43 -20.68 10.46
C GLY A 209 -4.27 -19.69 10.55
N ARG A 210 -3.27 -20.00 11.38
CA ARG A 210 -2.06 -19.18 11.49
C ARG A 210 -1.27 -19.14 10.17
N GLN A 211 -1.12 -20.27 9.50
CA GLN A 211 -0.42 -20.33 8.20
C GLN A 211 -1.17 -19.54 7.12
N LEU A 212 -2.50 -19.60 7.11
CA LEU A 212 -3.33 -18.83 6.20
C LEU A 212 -3.13 -17.32 6.42
N ALA A 213 -3.09 -16.86 7.67
CA ALA A 213 -2.83 -15.45 7.98
C ALA A 213 -1.48 -14.96 7.44
N GLU A 214 -0.43 -15.78 7.53
CA GLU A 214 0.88 -15.49 6.96
C GLU A 214 0.87 -15.45 5.43
N ALA A 215 0.18 -16.42 4.81
CA ALA A 215 0.04 -16.46 3.35
C ALA A 215 -0.69 -15.21 2.85
N THR A 216 -1.78 -14.80 3.52
CA THR A 216 -2.51 -13.56 3.22
C THR A 216 -1.61 -12.33 3.36
N LEU A 217 -0.83 -12.23 4.45
CA LEU A 217 0.12 -11.12 4.63
C LEU A 217 1.13 -11.04 3.48
N LYS A 218 1.70 -12.19 3.09
CA LYS A 218 2.65 -12.27 1.98
C LYS A 218 2.03 -11.82 0.66
N GLU A 219 0.81 -12.26 0.37
CA GLU A 219 0.08 -11.86 -0.84
C GLU A 219 -0.18 -10.35 -0.85
N ASN A 220 -0.66 -9.79 0.26
CA ASN A 220 -0.90 -8.35 0.39
C ASN A 220 0.37 -7.52 0.28
N MET A 221 1.49 -8.00 0.83
CA MET A 221 2.79 -7.36 0.67
C MET A 221 3.24 -7.35 -0.80
N ASN A 222 3.02 -8.45 -1.52
CA ASN A 222 3.30 -8.52 -2.96
C ASN A 222 2.42 -7.54 -3.74
N LEU A 223 1.13 -7.42 -3.40
CA LEU A 223 0.22 -6.44 -4.01
C LEU A 223 0.70 -5.00 -3.76
N LEU A 224 1.03 -4.66 -2.51
CA LEU A 224 1.59 -3.36 -2.13
C LEU A 224 2.85 -3.04 -2.94
N GLN A 225 3.80 -3.97 -2.99
CA GLN A 225 5.05 -3.79 -3.70
C GLN A 225 4.82 -3.62 -5.21
N ARG A 226 3.99 -4.49 -5.82
CA ARG A 226 3.66 -4.44 -7.25
C ARG A 226 3.02 -3.10 -7.60
N ASP A 227 2.00 -2.69 -6.85
CA ASP A 227 1.26 -1.48 -7.15
C ASP A 227 2.12 -0.24 -6.96
N TYR A 228 2.87 -0.16 -5.85
CA TYR A 228 3.76 0.97 -5.60
C TYR A 228 4.86 1.09 -6.66
N GLN A 229 5.52 -0.02 -7.01
CA GLN A 229 6.53 -0.03 -8.07
C GLN A 229 5.94 0.27 -9.44
N GLY A 230 4.74 -0.23 -9.75
CA GLY A 230 4.08 0.05 -11.02
C GLY A 230 3.65 1.51 -11.17
N MET A 231 3.31 2.20 -10.07
CA MET A 231 3.09 3.65 -10.07
C MET A 231 4.37 4.44 -10.33
N ILE A 232 5.51 3.99 -9.81
CA ILE A 232 6.82 4.59 -10.11
C ILE A 232 7.17 4.38 -11.59
N GLU A 233 6.98 3.16 -12.10
CA GLU A 233 7.28 2.83 -13.50
C GLU A 233 6.38 3.63 -14.45
N TYR A 234 5.10 3.85 -14.09
CA TYR A 234 4.22 4.75 -14.83
C TYR A 234 4.85 6.14 -15.04
N ARG A 235 5.35 6.77 -13.97
CA ARG A 235 5.98 8.09 -14.06
C ARG A 235 7.19 8.08 -14.98
N ARG A 236 8.05 7.07 -14.83
CA ARG A 236 9.23 6.87 -15.67
C ARG A 236 8.88 6.76 -17.15
N LEU A 237 7.81 6.04 -17.49
CA LEU A 237 7.34 5.87 -18.87
C LEU A 237 6.68 7.12 -19.45
N VAL A 238 6.01 7.92 -18.61
CA VAL A 238 5.50 9.25 -19.00
C VAL A 238 6.67 10.18 -19.32
N ASP A 239 7.69 10.24 -18.47
CA ASP A 239 8.89 11.07 -18.70
C ASP A 239 9.67 10.64 -19.96
N ALA A 240 9.65 9.34 -20.25
CA ALA A 240 10.20 8.76 -21.46
C ALA A 240 9.34 8.98 -22.71
N GLY A 241 8.13 9.54 -22.61
CA GLY A 241 7.22 9.73 -23.74
C GLY A 241 6.58 8.43 -24.29
N MET A 242 6.71 7.33 -23.55
CA MET A 242 6.14 6.01 -23.89
C MET A 242 4.68 5.88 -23.46
N ILE A 243 4.23 6.70 -22.51
CA ILE A 243 2.83 6.78 -22.09
C ILE A 243 2.34 8.21 -22.26
N ASN A 244 1.17 8.35 -22.89
CA ASN A 244 0.39 9.58 -22.83
C ASN A 244 -0.29 9.63 -21.47
N SER A 245 -0.04 10.70 -20.70
CA SER A 245 -0.62 10.86 -19.37
C SER A 245 -2.14 11.00 -19.42
N MET A 246 -2.79 10.68 -18.31
CA MET A 246 -4.22 10.91 -18.19
C MET A 246 -4.57 12.40 -18.20
N VAL A 247 -5.68 12.74 -18.83
CA VAL A 247 -6.16 14.12 -18.89
C VAL A 247 -7.21 14.32 -17.81
N ILE A 248 -6.97 15.30 -16.94
CA ILE A 248 -7.87 15.65 -15.84
C ILE A 248 -8.46 17.02 -16.13
N THR A 249 -9.79 17.09 -16.17
CA THR A 249 -10.52 18.34 -16.34
C THR A 249 -11.08 18.79 -15.00
N ALA A 250 -11.16 20.11 -14.81
CA ALA A 250 -11.74 20.68 -13.62
C ALA A 250 -12.70 21.82 -13.98
N SER A 251 -13.86 21.86 -13.34
CA SER A 251 -14.81 22.97 -13.38
C SER A 251 -15.12 23.49 -11.98
N GLU A 252 -15.56 24.74 -11.89
CA GLU A 252 -15.96 25.36 -10.62
C GLU A 252 -17.17 26.23 -10.85
N VAL A 253 -18.15 26.12 -9.96
CA VAL A 253 -19.41 26.87 -10.01
C VAL A 253 -19.55 27.63 -8.70
N ARG A 254 -19.75 28.95 -8.78
CA ARG A 254 -19.83 29.83 -7.61
C ARG A 254 -20.99 29.50 -6.69
N ALA A 255 -22.16 29.21 -7.25
CA ALA A 255 -23.33 28.77 -6.51
C ALA A 255 -24.15 27.82 -7.39
N ARG A 256 -24.56 26.67 -6.84
CA ARG A 256 -25.49 25.72 -7.45
C ARG A 256 -26.34 25.13 -6.35
N GLY A 257 -27.64 24.99 -6.55
CA GLY A 257 -28.51 24.46 -5.51
C GLY A 257 -29.94 24.24 -5.97
N THR A 258 -30.73 23.69 -5.06
CA THR A 258 -32.20 23.64 -5.08
C THR A 258 -32.74 24.59 -4.00
N VAL A 259 -34.04 24.53 -3.69
CA VAL A 259 -34.63 25.29 -2.57
C VAL A 259 -34.07 24.81 -1.22
N ASP A 260 -33.75 23.52 -1.09
CA ASP A 260 -33.34 22.90 0.17
C ASP A 260 -31.81 22.72 0.31
N GLU A 261 -31.06 22.81 -0.79
CA GLU A 261 -29.60 22.62 -0.79
C GLU A 261 -28.88 23.71 -1.60
N LEU A 262 -27.83 24.29 -1.04
CA LEU A 262 -26.99 25.27 -1.73
C LEU A 262 -25.51 24.90 -1.63
N PHE A 263 -24.90 24.59 -2.76
CA PHE A 263 -23.46 24.41 -2.92
C PHE A 263 -22.81 25.73 -3.33
N VAL A 264 -21.98 26.28 -2.47
CA VAL A 264 -21.17 27.48 -2.74
C VAL A 264 -19.74 27.07 -3.07
N GLY A 265 -19.16 27.60 -4.15
CA GLY A 265 -17.80 27.26 -4.58
C GLY A 265 -17.62 25.80 -4.97
N GLN A 266 -18.63 25.18 -5.58
CA GLN A 266 -18.59 23.77 -5.97
C GLN A 266 -17.50 23.54 -7.02
N ARG A 267 -16.48 22.75 -6.66
CA ARG A 267 -15.40 22.32 -7.55
C ARG A 267 -15.67 20.89 -8.01
N ARG A 268 -15.48 20.61 -9.29
CA ARG A 268 -15.61 19.27 -9.87
C ARG A 268 -14.34 18.93 -10.63
N VAL A 269 -13.83 17.72 -10.41
CA VAL A 269 -12.70 17.16 -11.15
C VAL A 269 -13.13 15.83 -11.76
N LYS A 270 -12.69 15.58 -12.98
CA LYS A 270 -12.99 14.35 -13.71
C LYS A 270 -11.76 13.91 -14.51
N ILE A 271 -11.50 12.60 -14.55
CA ILE A 271 -10.58 12.00 -15.50
C ILE A 271 -11.31 11.93 -16.85
N GLU A 272 -10.87 12.72 -17.82
CA GLU A 272 -11.48 12.78 -19.15
C GLU A 272 -10.94 11.68 -20.05
N ASN A 273 -9.62 11.47 -20.04
CA ASN A 273 -8.96 10.40 -20.79
C ASN A 273 -8.06 9.58 -19.87
N THR A 274 -8.10 8.25 -20.03
CA THR A 274 -7.20 7.33 -19.34
C THR A 274 -5.80 7.37 -19.96
N ALA A 275 -4.80 6.92 -19.21
CA ALA A 275 -3.45 6.80 -19.73
C ALA A 275 -3.37 5.71 -20.80
N THR A 276 -2.59 5.96 -21.85
CA THR A 276 -2.43 5.02 -22.97
C THR A 276 -0.97 4.96 -23.42
N PHE A 277 -0.53 3.80 -23.91
CA PHE A 277 0.80 3.68 -24.50
C PHE A 277 0.87 4.47 -25.81
N ASN A 278 1.98 5.18 -26.00
CA ASN A 278 2.34 5.84 -27.24
C ASN A 278 3.20 4.89 -28.06
N THR A 279 2.67 4.34 -29.16
CA THR A 279 3.39 3.41 -30.04
C THR A 279 4.38 4.07 -30.99
N ASN A 280 4.39 5.41 -31.07
CA ASN A 280 5.34 6.15 -31.90
C ASN A 280 6.69 6.31 -31.19
N SER A 281 7.62 5.41 -31.52
CA SER A 281 8.97 5.36 -30.94
C SER A 281 9.82 6.60 -31.21
N GLY A 282 9.52 7.40 -32.25
CA GLY A 282 10.22 8.65 -32.53
C GLY A 282 10.01 9.73 -31.47
N ARG A 283 9.02 9.57 -30.59
CA ARG A 283 8.80 10.46 -29.43
C ARG A 283 9.40 9.93 -28.13
N TRP A 284 9.96 8.72 -28.15
CA TRP A 284 10.49 8.11 -26.95
C TRP A 284 11.88 8.67 -26.64
N LYS A 285 12.11 8.95 -25.37
CA LYS A 285 13.44 9.28 -24.86
C LYS A 285 14.10 8.00 -24.34
N PRO A 286 15.43 7.87 -24.47
CA PRO A 286 16.15 6.75 -23.87
C PRO A 286 15.87 6.70 -22.37
N VAL A 287 15.30 5.59 -21.90
CA VAL A 287 15.07 5.39 -20.48
C VAL A 287 16.39 4.92 -19.88
N THR A 288 17.02 5.73 -19.03
CA THR A 288 18.33 5.41 -18.45
C THR A 288 18.26 4.04 -17.76
N ARG A 289 19.08 3.11 -18.24
CA ARG A 289 19.21 1.76 -17.68
C ARG A 289 20.05 1.87 -16.41
N ARG A 290 19.45 1.73 -15.23
CA ARG A 290 20.22 1.22 -14.09
C ARG A 290 20.48 -0.25 -14.40
N PHE A 291 21.60 -0.53 -15.06
CA PHE A 291 22.10 -1.89 -15.14
C PHE A 291 22.39 -2.31 -13.70
N GLU A 292 21.57 -3.18 -13.13
CA GLU A 292 22.01 -4.02 -12.02
C GLU A 292 23.16 -4.85 -12.58
N THR A 293 24.38 -4.46 -12.22
CA THR A 293 25.54 -5.29 -12.49
C THR A 293 25.40 -6.47 -11.55
N ALA A 294 24.90 -7.60 -12.05
CA ALA A 294 24.98 -8.85 -11.33
C ALA A 294 26.45 -9.08 -10.98
N LYS A 295 26.73 -9.22 -9.69
CA LYS A 295 27.98 -9.75 -9.17
C LYS A 295 27.69 -11.13 -8.63
#